data_AF-A0A8I2H143-F1
#
_entry.id   AF-A0A8I2H143-F1
#
_cell.length_a   1.000
_cell.length_b   1.000
_cell.length_c   1.000
_cell.angle_alpha   90.00
_cell.angle_beta   90.00
_cell.angle_gamma   90.00
#
_symmetry.space_group_name_H-M   'P 1'
#
loop_
_entity.id
_entity.type
_entity.pdbx_description
1 polymer ?
#
loop_
_entity_poly.entity_id
_entity_poly.type
_entity_poly.pdbx_seq_one_letter_code
_entity_poly.pdbx_strand_id
1 'polypeptide(L)' 'MHKQKPDKFDIDAGAYKLAINAVIQALVEHASDADPELRGRITLAMEAYITKLNPQSEREEEFAERARGYVALLVRPTS' A
#
# COMPACT_ATOMS: atom_id res chain seq x y z
N MET A 1 32.30 -12.97 -10.75
CA MET A 1 31.00 -12.27 -10.95
C MET A 1 29.90 -13.30 -11.14
N HIS A 2 29.29 -13.79 -10.06
CA HIS A 2 28.11 -14.66 -10.17
C HIS A 2 26.91 -13.76 -10.46
N LYS A 3 26.33 -13.90 -11.66
CA LYS A 3 25.01 -13.36 -11.97
C LYS A 3 24.04 -14.04 -11.00
N GLN A 4 23.62 -13.33 -9.96
CA GLN A 4 22.43 -13.72 -9.19
C GLN A 4 21.30 -13.77 -10.20
N LYS A 5 20.88 -14.98 -10.57
CA LYS A 5 19.58 -15.16 -11.22
C LYS A 5 18.57 -14.57 -10.22
N PRO A 6 17.69 -13.63 -10.62
CA PRO A 6 16.63 -13.20 -9.72
C PRO A 6 15.93 -14.45 -9.23
N ASP A 7 15.93 -14.61 -7.91
CA ASP A 7 15.46 -15.83 -7.26
C ASP A 7 14.00 -15.99 -7.66
N LYS A 8 13.60 -17.19 -8.09
CA LYS A 8 12.24 -17.42 -8.63
C LYS A 8 11.15 -16.99 -7.63
N PHE A 9 11.48 -17.03 -6.34
CA PHE A 9 10.69 -16.54 -5.22
C PHE A 9 10.40 -15.03 -5.26
N ASP A 10 11.34 -14.20 -5.75
CA ASP A 10 11.12 -12.76 -5.87
C ASP A 10 10.15 -12.42 -7.01
N ILE A 11 10.15 -13.22 -8.09
CA ILE A 11 9.21 -13.05 -9.21
C ILE A 11 7.80 -13.42 -8.77
N ASP A 12 7.63 -14.55 -8.07
CA ASP A 12 6.33 -14.99 -7.58
C ASP A 12 5.74 -14.02 -6.55
N ALA A 13 6.57 -13.54 -5.59
CA ALA A 13 6.16 -12.54 -4.61
C ALA A 13 5.80 -11.20 -5.28
N GLY A 14 6.58 -10.77 -6.28
CA GLY A 14 6.30 -9.57 -7.07
C GLY A 14 4.99 -9.67 -7.86
N ALA A 15 4.75 -10.81 -8.52
CA ALA A 15 3.54 -11.07 -9.29
C ALA A 15 2.29 -11.11 -8.37
N TYR A 16 2.39 -11.78 -7.22
CA TYR A 16 1.31 -11.81 -6.23
C TYR A 16 0.99 -10.41 -5.70
N LYS A 17 2.02 -9.61 -5.36
CA LYS A 17 1.84 -8.23 -4.91
C LYS A 17 1.17 -7.35 -5.97
N LEU A 18 1.57 -7.49 -7.24
CA LEU A 18 0.94 -6.78 -8.35
C LEU A 18 -0.54 -7.13 -8.47
N ALA A 19 -0.88 -8.42 -8.42
CA ALA A 19 -2.27 -8.90 -8.52
C ALA A 19 -3.14 -8.34 -7.39
N ILE A 20 -2.65 -8.39 -6.14
CA ILE A 20 -3.37 -7.85 -4.99
C ILE A 20 -3.56 -6.34 -5.11
N ASN A 21 -2.52 -5.59 -5.49
CA ASN A 21 -2.63 -4.15 -5.67
C ASN A 21 -3.68 -3.77 -6.73
N ALA A 22 -3.70 -4.48 -7.86
CA ALA A 22 -4.67 -4.25 -8.93
C ALA A 22 -6.11 -4.54 -8.47
N VAL A 23 -6.33 -5.65 -7.74
CA VAL A 23 -7.64 -5.98 -7.18
C VAL A 23 -8.10 -4.92 -6.18
N ILE A 24 -7.24 -4.49 -5.26
CA ILE A 24 -7.57 -3.45 -4.28
C ILE A 24 -7.93 -2.14 -4.98
N GLN A 25 -7.13 -1.69 -5.94
CA GLN A 25 -7.40 -0.45 -6.68
C GLN A 25 -8.75 -0.51 -7.40
N ALA A 26 -9.07 -1.62 -8.07
CA ALA A 26 -10.35 -1.79 -8.74
C ALA A 26 -11.55 -1.73 -7.76
N LEU A 27 -11.40 -2.34 -6.58
CA LEU A 27 -12.42 -2.29 -5.53
C LEU A 27 -12.59 -0.89 -4.95
N VAL A 28 -11.48 -0.18 -4.71
CA VAL A 28 -11.52 1.21 -4.22
C VAL A 28 -12.17 2.12 -5.25
N GLU A 29 -11.83 1.98 -6.53
CA GLU A 29 -12.45 2.75 -7.62
C GLU A 29 -13.97 2.51 -7.66
N HIS A 30 -14.37 1.24 -7.75
CA HIS A 30 -15.79 0.87 -7.82
C HIS A 30 -16.59 1.36 -6.62
N ALA A 31 -16.04 1.24 -5.41
CA ALA A 31 -16.73 1.69 -4.20
C ALA A 31 -16.73 3.23 -4.08
N SER A 32 -15.75 3.92 -4.69
CA SER A 32 -15.71 5.39 -4.70
C SER A 32 -16.80 6.03 -5.56
N ASP A 33 -17.34 5.30 -6.54
CA ASP A 33 -18.48 5.79 -7.35
C ASP A 33 -19.74 6.00 -6.49
N ALA A 34 -19.97 5.10 -5.54
CA ALA A 34 -21.08 5.19 -4.59
C ALA A 34 -20.74 6.04 -3.36
N ASP A 35 -19.46 6.14 -3.01
CA ASP A 35 -18.97 6.79 -1.80
C ASP A 35 -17.69 7.60 -2.08
N PRO A 36 -17.83 8.86 -2.52
CA PRO A 36 -16.69 9.70 -2.91
C PRO A 36 -15.69 9.96 -1.77
N GLU A 37 -16.11 9.82 -0.51
CA GLU A 37 -15.30 10.06 0.68
C GLU A 37 -14.49 8.82 1.12
N LEU A 38 -14.74 7.65 0.52
CA LEU A 38 -14.10 6.39 0.87
C LEU A 38 -12.56 6.50 0.87
N ARG A 39 -11.98 7.08 -0.18
CA ARG A 39 -10.52 7.26 -0.29
C ARG A 39 -9.96 8.03 0.91
N GLY A 40 -10.61 9.12 1.28
CA GLY A 40 -10.22 9.94 2.44
C GLY A 40 -10.34 9.17 3.75
N ARG A 41 -11.41 8.38 3.94
CA ARG A 41 -11.58 7.55 5.14
C ARG A 41 -10.50 6.46 5.26
N ILE A 42 -10.10 5.83 4.15
CA ILE A 42 -8.99 4.86 4.15
C ILE A 42 -7.68 5.55 4.59
N THR A 43 -7.38 6.73 4.03
CA THR A 43 -6.20 7.51 4.43
C THR A 43 -6.23 7.89 5.92
N LEU A 44 -7.37 8.39 6.41
CA LEU A 44 -7.52 8.77 7.82
C LEU A 44 -7.40 7.58 8.77
N ALA A 45 -8.00 6.44 8.43
CA ALA A 45 -7.89 5.23 9.24
C ALA A 45 -6.44 4.75 9.35
N MET A 46 -5.66 4.85 8.28
CA MET A 46 -4.23 4.54 8.29
C MET A 46 -3.44 5.53 9.16
N GLU A 47 -3.64 6.85 8.99
CA GLU A 47 -2.94 7.83 9.81
C GLU A 47 -3.29 7.69 11.30
N ALA A 48 -4.56 7.40 11.64
CA ALA A 48 -4.97 7.11 13.00
C ALA A 48 -4.24 5.87 13.59
N TYR A 49 -3.89 4.88 12.76
CA TYR A 49 -3.03 3.78 13.19
C TYR A 49 -1.60 4.25 13.41
N ILE A 50 -1.03 5.00 12.46
CA ILE A 50 0.36 5.49 12.52
C ILE A 50 0.59 6.37 13.77
N THR A 51 -0.38 7.19 14.18
CA THR A 51 -0.26 8.01 15.40
C THR A 51 -0.05 7.22 16.69
N LYS A 52 -0.32 5.92 16.68
CA LYS A 52 -0.11 5.02 17.84
C LYS A 52 1.29 4.42 17.87
N LEU A 53 2.07 4.59 16.80
CA LEU A 53 3.45 4.14 16.72
C LEU A 53 4.37 5.06 17.52
N ASN A 54 5.49 4.53 17.99
CA ASN A 54 6.55 5.27 18.64
C ASN A 54 7.37 6.05 17.59
N PRO A 55 7.28 7.40 17.58
CA PRO A 55 8.01 8.21 16.61
C PRO A 55 9.52 8.25 16.85
N GLN A 56 10.01 7.74 17.99
CA GLN A 56 11.46 7.64 18.26
C GLN A 56 12.07 6.31 17.81
N SER A 57 11.25 5.39 17.30
CA SER A 57 11.71 4.11 16.76
C SER A 57 11.90 4.25 15.25
N GLU A 58 13.15 4.24 14.79
CA GLU A 58 13.49 4.30 13.35
C GLU A 58 12.75 3.22 12.54
N ARG A 59 12.55 2.04 13.12
CA ARG A 59 11.80 0.94 12.47
C ARG A 59 10.33 1.29 12.28
N GLU A 60 9.71 1.90 13.30
CA GLU A 60 8.29 2.24 13.24
C GLU A 60 8.06 3.48 12.38
N GLU A 61 9.01 4.40 12.33
CA GLU A 61 9.04 5.50 11.37
C GLU A 61 9.14 4.98 9.93
N GLU A 62 10.08 4.08 9.62
CA GLU A 62 10.20 3.47 8.29
C GLU A 62 8.91 2.70 7.91
N PHE A 63 8.33 1.96 8.87
CA PHE A 63 7.06 1.28 8.66
C PHE A 63 5.94 2.27 8.31
N ALA A 64 5.82 3.38 9.05
CA ALA A 64 4.83 4.42 8.81
C ALA A 64 4.98 5.05 7.42
N GLU A 65 6.21 5.40 7.02
CA GLU A 65 6.49 5.94 5.69
C GLU A 65 6.11 4.96 4.58
N ARG A 66 6.49 3.68 4.71
CA ARG A 66 6.13 2.65 3.74
C ARG A 66 4.61 2.46 3.67
N ALA A 67 3.93 2.44 4.82
CA ALA A 67 2.47 2.31 4.88
C ALA A 67 1.77 3.48 4.19
N ARG A 68 2.22 4.73 4.40
CA ARG A 68 1.73 5.91 3.69
C ARG A 68 1.90 5.77 2.18
N GLY A 69 3.10 5.37 1.73
CA GLY A 69 3.37 5.18 0.31
C GLY A 69 2.46 4.14 -0.34
N TYR A 70 2.22 3.01 0.33
CA TYR A 70 1.32 1.97 -0.19
C TYR A 70 -0.14 2.41 -0.20
N VAL A 71 -0.64 3.05 0.87
CA VAL A 71 -2.01 3.55 0.88
C VAL A 71 -2.20 4.60 -0.22
N ALA A 72 -1.27 5.56 -0.36
CA ALA A 72 -1.32 6.56 -1.42
C ALA A 72 -1.36 5.93 -2.82
N LEU A 73 -0.60 4.85 -3.05
CA LEU A 73 -0.66 4.09 -4.30
C LEU A 73 -2.02 3.42 -4.51
N LEU A 74 -2.58 2.81 -3.47
CA LEU A 74 -3.80 1.99 -3.55
C LEU A 74 -5.09 2.81 -3.63
N VAL A 75 -5.13 4.02 -3.07
CA VAL A 75 -6.32 4.89 -3.10
C VAL A 75 -6.30 5.90 -4.23
N ARG A 76 -5.19 5.99 -4.98
CA ARG A 76 -5.08 6.90 -6.13
C ARG A 76 -6.15 6.53 -7.18
N PRO A 77 -6.87 7.51 -7.74
CA PRO A 77 -7.75 7.27 -8.88
C PRO A 77 -7.00 6.62 -10.04
N THR A 78 -7.61 5.63 -10.68
CA THR A 78 -7.00 4.93 -11.82
C THR A 78 -7.22 5.62 -13.17
N SER A 79 -7.86 6.80 -13.18
CA SER A 79 -8.16 7.62 -14.36
C SER A 79 -7.13 8.72 -14.59
#